data_AF-A0BZD4-F1
#
_entry.id   AF-A0BZD4-F1
#
_cell.length_a   1.000
_cell.length_b   1.000
_cell.length_c   1.000
_cell.angle_alpha   90.00
_cell.angle_beta   90.00
_cell.angle_gamma   90.00
#
_symmetry.space_group_name_H-M   'P 1'
#
loop_
_entity.id
_entity.type
_entity.pdbx_description
1 polymer ?
#
loop_
_entity_poly.entity_id
_entity_poly.type
_entity_poly.pdbx_seq_one_letter_code
_entity_poly.pdbx_strand_id
1 'polypeptide(L)'
;MQVGNNAEEEKKKKENEEESKGVVTIKRRLIASFDLFQFMPVPKTEQVSSRRSLYGSLLMIGCFLAYFIYTLVAFITNNSPTVNQYEEILDAVNVTLPDIAFGYFFGDPFTKTINDPSIFYFEMFQVTKFQDVSKKDVKTQIPLQSCNPDWVPASNFTILCPNVSGNMSGALYQTPEFTYPRVQVNYCSQGGNTSCISQQEIAQIAAGGRILLYVRDNSPNFDLTTGQSVESVPYSTYQYFLMPGLYPRTEIFFQLEKYTIKPDFLRRWQDDVRTFLSTQKINSWITNVSVYNTYNAYQIGFRTELTQQISVLTYQTSFDMISIVGAFWGVLFSTFAAYFLVYNQNTFYRENKQWEDFGKKIGVRKAADVFNLTEEAPHSKVNDSIVFEMTEIHQENNHSQNEQNGV
;
A
#
# COMPACT_ATOMS: atom_id res chain seq x y z
N MET A 1 -10.22 19.59 92.80
CA MET A 1 -9.09 19.78 91.86
C MET A 1 -9.28 18.83 90.69
N GLN A 2 -9.88 19.30 89.59
CA GLN A 2 -9.81 18.70 88.26
C GLN A 2 -10.27 19.80 87.29
N VAL A 3 -9.36 20.75 87.05
CA VAL A 3 -9.52 21.83 86.07
C VAL A 3 -8.20 21.81 85.31
N GLY A 4 -8.16 21.16 84.14
CA GLY A 4 -6.88 20.97 83.46
C GLY A 4 -6.87 20.31 82.08
N ASN A 5 -7.95 19.72 81.56
CA ASN A 5 -7.88 18.94 80.30
C ASN A 5 -8.63 19.54 79.09
N ASN A 6 -9.46 20.57 79.24
CA ASN A 6 -10.26 21.08 78.10
C ASN A 6 -9.49 21.97 77.12
N ALA A 7 -8.40 22.63 77.55
CA ALA A 7 -7.68 23.57 76.70
C ALA A 7 -6.79 22.89 75.65
N GLU A 8 -6.28 21.69 75.95
CA GLU A 8 -5.39 20.95 75.05
C GLU A 8 -6.18 20.19 73.96
N GLU A 9 -7.41 19.76 74.27
CA GLU A 9 -8.33 19.19 73.27
C GLU A 9 -8.83 20.22 72.26
N GLU A 10 -9.15 21.45 72.68
CA GLU A 10 -9.59 22.50 71.75
C GLU A 10 -8.48 22.92 70.78
N LYS A 11 -7.22 22.89 71.21
CA LYS A 11 -6.08 23.28 70.37
C LYS A 11 -5.82 22.23 69.27
N LYS A 12 -5.83 20.94 69.62
CA LYS A 12 -5.74 19.84 68.64
C LYS A 12 -6.92 19.81 67.67
N LYS A 13 -8.11 20.22 68.12
CA LYS A 13 -9.29 20.30 67.24
C LYS A 13 -9.15 21.39 66.17
N LYS A 14 -8.57 22.55 66.53
CA LYS A 14 -8.35 23.67 65.59
C LYS A 14 -7.22 23.39 64.60
N GLU A 15 -6.12 22.78 65.03
CA GLU A 15 -5.03 22.37 64.12
C GLU A 15 -5.51 21.34 63.10
N ASN A 16 -6.28 20.32 63.52
CA ASN A 16 -6.87 19.35 62.59
C ASN A 16 -7.88 20.00 61.62
N GLU A 17 -8.57 21.07 62.02
CA GLU A 17 -9.54 21.77 61.17
C GLU A 17 -8.86 22.63 60.10
N GLU A 18 -7.77 23.32 60.44
CA GLU A 18 -6.96 24.11 59.50
C GLU A 18 -6.19 23.21 58.52
N GLU A 19 -5.62 22.10 58.99
CA GLU A 19 -4.94 21.14 58.12
C GLU A 19 -5.93 20.48 57.15
N SER A 20 -7.16 20.19 57.59
CA SER A 20 -8.22 19.70 56.70
C SER A 20 -8.65 20.73 55.64
N LYS A 21 -8.68 22.03 55.99
CA LYS A 21 -9.03 23.12 55.04
C LYS A 21 -7.97 23.29 53.96
N GLY A 22 -6.69 23.12 54.31
CA GLY A 22 -5.56 23.17 53.36
C GLY A 22 -5.52 21.99 52.37
N VAL A 23 -5.75 20.76 52.86
CA VAL A 23 -5.74 19.55 52.00
C VAL A 23 -6.96 19.52 51.06
N VAL A 24 -8.13 19.97 51.55
CA VAL A 24 -9.36 20.04 50.74
C VAL A 24 -9.24 21.10 49.63
N THR A 25 -8.49 22.17 49.84
CA THR A 25 -8.29 23.22 48.82
C THR A 25 -7.39 22.79 47.67
N ILE A 26 -6.33 21.99 47.93
CA ILE A 26 -5.44 21.49 46.87
C ILE A 26 -6.16 20.51 45.93
N LYS A 27 -6.90 19.54 46.48
CA LYS A 27 -7.68 18.58 45.66
C LYS A 27 -8.71 19.28 44.78
N ARG A 28 -9.41 20.29 45.31
CA ARG A 28 -10.38 21.08 44.54
C ARG A 28 -9.71 21.86 43.40
N ARG A 29 -8.53 22.44 43.63
CA ARG A 29 -7.79 23.15 42.58
C ARG A 29 -7.34 22.22 41.45
N LEU A 30 -6.84 21.03 41.79
CA LEU A 30 -6.48 20.02 40.79
C LEU A 30 -7.69 19.57 39.97
N ILE A 31 -8.80 19.26 40.62
CA ILE A 31 -10.03 18.86 39.90
C ILE A 31 -10.55 20.01 39.03
N ALA A 32 -10.51 21.24 39.53
CA ALA A 32 -10.90 22.41 38.74
C ALA A 32 -10.00 22.56 37.50
N SER A 33 -8.69 22.32 37.59
CA SER A 33 -7.80 22.42 36.41
C SER A 33 -8.12 21.45 35.27
N PHE A 34 -8.92 20.40 35.51
CA PHE A 34 -9.42 19.50 34.46
C PHE A 34 -10.72 19.95 33.82
N ASP A 35 -11.38 20.99 34.35
CA ASP A 35 -12.57 21.56 33.72
C ASP A 35 -12.15 22.46 32.55
N LEU A 36 -12.29 21.92 31.34
CA LEU A 36 -11.96 22.60 30.08
C LEU A 36 -12.96 23.71 29.75
N PHE A 37 -14.13 23.73 30.39
CA PHE A 37 -15.24 24.63 30.06
C PHE A 37 -15.56 25.61 31.20
N GLN A 38 -14.53 25.96 32.00
CA GLN A 38 -14.67 26.99 33.02
C GLN A 38 -15.06 28.32 32.39
N PHE A 39 -16.05 28.95 33.01
CA PHE A 39 -16.54 30.25 32.61
C PHE A 39 -15.95 31.33 33.52
N MET A 40 -15.40 32.39 32.91
CA MET A 40 -15.02 33.59 33.65
C MET A 40 -16.16 34.62 33.52
N PRO A 41 -16.98 34.83 34.57
CA PRO A 41 -18.06 35.80 34.52
C PRO A 41 -17.53 37.24 34.40
N VAL A 42 -18.37 38.12 33.85
CA VAL A 42 -18.11 39.56 33.79
C VAL A 42 -19.04 40.28 34.78
N PRO A 43 -18.48 41.14 35.67
CA PRO A 43 -17.07 41.53 35.78
C PRO A 43 -16.20 40.40 36.31
N LYS A 44 -14.92 40.45 35.95
CA LYS A 44 -13.93 39.40 36.23
C LYS A 44 -13.91 39.09 37.74
N THR A 45 -14.45 37.93 38.11
CA THR A 45 -14.30 37.34 39.44
C THR A 45 -13.51 36.02 39.29
N GLU A 46 -13.62 35.11 40.26
CA GLU A 46 -13.02 33.79 40.17
C GLU A 46 -13.66 32.96 39.04
N GLN A 47 -12.89 32.05 38.44
CA GLN A 47 -13.40 31.12 37.44
C GLN A 47 -14.49 30.23 38.05
N VAL A 48 -15.64 30.17 37.38
CA VAL A 48 -16.77 29.36 37.84
C VAL A 48 -16.74 28.03 37.10
N SER A 49 -16.47 26.97 37.86
CA SER A 49 -16.58 25.57 37.42
C SER A 49 -17.85 24.97 38.02
N SER A 50 -18.74 24.46 37.16
CA SER A 50 -19.90 23.71 37.64
C SER A 50 -19.56 22.22 37.68
N ARG A 51 -20.19 21.46 38.59
CA ARG A 51 -20.03 20.00 38.60
C ARG A 51 -20.38 19.38 37.25
N ARG A 52 -21.33 19.96 36.53
CA ARG A 52 -21.74 19.51 35.19
C ARG A 52 -20.68 19.78 34.13
N SER A 53 -20.01 20.95 34.13
CA SER A 53 -18.90 21.21 33.20
C SER A 53 -17.68 20.35 33.48
N LEU A 54 -17.40 20.07 34.76
CA LEU A 54 -16.38 19.09 35.13
C LEU A 54 -16.70 17.69 34.58
N TYR A 55 -17.92 17.17 34.80
CA TYR A 55 -18.33 15.88 34.23
C TYR A 55 -18.34 15.90 32.70
N GLY A 56 -18.72 17.03 32.09
CA GLY A 56 -18.65 17.26 30.65
C GLY A 56 -17.22 17.16 30.11
N SER A 57 -16.26 17.79 30.80
CA SER A 57 -14.84 17.73 30.44
C SER A 57 -14.30 16.30 30.53
N LEU A 58 -14.62 15.58 31.62
CA LEU A 58 -14.23 14.16 31.76
C LEU A 58 -14.86 13.28 30.69
N LEU A 59 -16.15 13.48 30.38
CA LEU A 59 -16.84 12.75 29.31
C LEU A 59 -16.19 13.02 27.95
N MET A 60 -15.91 14.29 27.65
CA MET A 60 -15.27 14.71 26.41
C MET A 60 -13.88 14.08 26.24
N ILE A 61 -13.03 14.16 27.27
CA ILE A 61 -11.71 13.52 27.29
C ILE A 61 -11.85 12.00 27.14
N GLY A 62 -12.80 11.38 27.82
CA GLY A 62 -13.07 9.94 27.71
C GLY A 62 -13.49 9.52 26.29
N CYS A 63 -14.42 10.25 25.67
CA CYS A 63 -14.84 10.03 24.28
C CYS A 63 -13.68 10.21 23.31
N PHE A 64 -12.88 11.26 23.47
CA PHE A 64 -11.70 11.50 22.65
C PHE A 64 -10.68 10.38 22.79
N LEU A 65 -10.35 9.97 24.02
CA LEU A 65 -9.38 8.90 24.27
C LEU A 65 -9.85 7.57 23.69
N ALA A 66 -11.13 7.24 23.83
CA ALA A 66 -11.72 6.04 23.22
C ALA A 66 -11.60 6.07 21.69
N TYR A 67 -11.94 7.20 21.07
CA TYR A 67 -11.80 7.37 19.61
C TYR A 67 -10.34 7.30 19.16
N PHE A 68 -9.42 7.94 19.89
CA PHE A 68 -7.98 7.91 19.62
C PHE A 68 -7.44 6.48 19.68
N ILE A 69 -7.74 5.73 20.74
CA ILE A 69 -7.31 4.34 20.89
C ILE A 69 -7.89 3.47 19.76
N TYR A 70 -9.18 3.61 19.46
CA TYR A 70 -9.82 2.89 18.36
C TYR A 70 -9.13 3.17 17.02
N THR A 71 -8.88 4.44 16.72
CA THR A 71 -8.26 4.87 15.46
C THR A 71 -6.82 4.40 15.37
N LEU A 72 -6.07 4.47 16.46
CA LEU A 72 -4.70 3.97 16.54
C LEU A 72 -4.63 2.46 16.34
N VAL A 73 -5.53 1.70 16.96
CA VAL A 73 -5.59 0.24 16.78
C VAL A 73 -5.97 -0.10 15.35
N ALA A 74 -6.98 0.57 14.77
CA ALA A 74 -7.36 0.38 13.37
C ALA A 74 -6.21 0.71 12.41
N PHE A 75 -5.46 1.78 12.68
CA PHE A 75 -4.27 2.15 11.91
C PHE A 75 -3.14 1.12 12.02
N ILE A 76 -2.93 0.51 13.19
CA ILE A 76 -1.87 -0.49 13.39
C ILE A 76 -2.25 -1.85 12.78
N THR A 77 -3.53 -2.22 12.83
CA THR A 77 -4.00 -3.57 12.49
C THR A 77 -4.64 -3.69 11.12
N ASN A 78 -5.20 -2.60 10.58
CA ASN A 78 -5.98 -2.60 9.35
C ASN A 78 -5.72 -1.36 8.47
N ASN A 79 -4.46 -0.98 8.31
CA ASN A 79 -4.07 0.06 7.35
C ASN A 79 -3.91 -0.58 5.95
N SER A 80 -5.06 -0.77 5.29
CA SER A 80 -5.08 -1.28 3.92
C SER A 80 -4.59 -0.20 2.94
N PRO A 81 -3.65 -0.51 2.03
CA PRO A 81 -3.15 0.48 1.09
C PRO A 81 -4.15 0.75 -0.02
N THR A 82 -4.06 1.95 -0.59
CA THR A 82 -4.61 2.25 -1.91
C THR A 82 -3.60 1.81 -2.97
N VAL A 83 -4.09 1.13 -4.01
CA VAL A 83 -3.25 0.60 -5.10
C VAL A 83 -3.48 1.45 -6.34
N ASN A 84 -2.44 2.15 -6.80
CA ASN A 84 -2.43 2.82 -8.10
C ASN A 84 -1.57 2.00 -9.06
N GLN A 85 -2.15 1.56 -10.17
CA GLN A 85 -1.46 0.74 -11.16
C GLN A 85 -1.38 1.46 -12.49
N TYR A 86 -0.21 1.38 -13.12
CA TYR A 86 0.01 1.86 -14.48
C TYR A 86 1.09 1.03 -15.16
N GLU A 87 1.13 1.09 -16.48
CA GLU A 87 2.15 0.42 -17.29
C GLU A 87 3.19 1.44 -17.77
N GLU A 88 4.45 1.04 -17.75
CA GLU A 88 5.56 1.81 -18.31
C GLU A 88 6.30 0.93 -19.33
N ILE A 89 6.83 1.53 -20.40
CA ILE A 89 7.66 0.79 -21.36
C ILE A 89 8.90 0.29 -20.63
N LEU A 90 9.19 -1.00 -20.76
CA LEU A 90 10.39 -1.61 -20.21
C LEU A 90 11.58 -1.17 -21.06
N ASP A 91 12.50 -0.42 -20.47
CA ASP A 91 13.81 -0.15 -21.07
C ASP A 91 14.48 -1.48 -21.44
N ALA A 92 15.39 -1.47 -22.42
CA ALA A 92 16.06 -2.67 -22.94
C ALA A 92 16.99 -3.34 -21.90
N VAL A 93 16.40 -3.88 -20.83
CA VAL A 93 17.05 -4.53 -19.69
C VAL A 93 17.07 -6.03 -19.96
N ASN A 94 18.21 -6.64 -19.66
CA ASN A 94 18.32 -8.10 -19.64
C ASN A 94 17.67 -8.63 -18.36
N VAL A 95 16.59 -9.37 -18.52
CA VAL A 95 15.86 -10.06 -17.45
C VAL A 95 16.22 -11.54 -17.49
N THR A 96 16.66 -12.09 -16.37
CA THR A 96 16.96 -13.52 -16.28
C THR A 96 15.66 -14.34 -16.29
N LEU A 97 15.63 -15.43 -17.05
CA LEU A 97 14.54 -16.40 -17.05
C LEU A 97 14.39 -17.01 -15.64
N PRO A 98 13.15 -17.12 -15.11
CA PRO A 98 12.91 -17.88 -13.90
C PRO A 98 13.43 -19.31 -14.02
N ASP A 99 13.68 -19.96 -12.89
CA ASP A 99 14.07 -21.37 -12.91
C ASP A 99 12.94 -22.17 -13.60
N ILE A 100 13.32 -22.95 -14.60
CA ILE A 100 12.39 -23.83 -15.30
C ILE A 100 12.85 -25.27 -15.15
N ALA A 101 11.86 -26.15 -15.11
CA ALA A 101 12.05 -27.60 -15.04
C ALA A 101 11.03 -28.21 -15.99
N PHE A 102 11.44 -29.15 -16.85
CA PHE A 102 10.50 -29.80 -17.75
C PHE A 102 10.85 -31.26 -17.98
N GLY A 103 9.83 -32.03 -18.35
CA GLY A 103 9.99 -33.46 -18.64
C GLY A 103 8.91 -33.94 -19.60
N TYR A 104 9.15 -35.12 -20.16
CA TYR A 104 8.15 -35.84 -20.94
C TYR A 104 7.74 -37.11 -20.24
N PHE A 105 6.44 -37.37 -20.24
CA PHE A 105 5.86 -38.57 -19.66
C PHE A 105 4.77 -39.12 -20.58
N PHE A 106 4.60 -40.43 -20.56
CA PHE A 106 3.66 -41.14 -21.43
C PHE A 106 3.22 -42.47 -20.83
N GLY A 107 2.23 -43.09 -21.48
CA GLY A 107 1.62 -44.34 -21.03
C GLY A 107 0.50 -44.10 -20.02
N ASP A 108 -0.22 -45.17 -19.66
CA ASP A 108 -1.27 -45.15 -18.65
C ASP A 108 -0.76 -45.86 -17.37
N PRO A 109 -0.69 -45.23 -16.19
CA PRO A 109 -1.13 -43.87 -15.82
C PRO A 109 0.03 -42.86 -15.77
N PHE A 110 0.68 -42.56 -16.89
CA PHE A 110 1.76 -41.56 -17.02
C PHE A 110 3.04 -41.86 -16.23
N THR A 111 3.38 -43.14 -16.06
CA THR A 111 4.54 -43.58 -15.26
C THR A 111 5.84 -43.70 -16.04
N LYS A 112 5.80 -43.66 -17.38
CA LYS A 112 6.99 -43.84 -18.21
C LYS A 112 7.59 -42.51 -18.60
N THR A 113 8.91 -42.43 -18.53
CA THR A 113 9.70 -41.29 -19.01
C THR A 113 10.49 -41.65 -20.22
N ILE A 114 10.83 -40.63 -21.00
CA ILE A 114 11.70 -40.80 -22.16
C ILE A 114 12.98 -40.02 -21.90
N ASN A 115 14.03 -40.78 -21.57
CA ASN A 115 15.41 -40.33 -21.69
C ASN A 115 16.08 -40.91 -22.95
N ASP A 116 15.31 -41.57 -23.81
CA ASP A 116 15.84 -42.24 -25.00
C ASP A 116 15.85 -41.27 -26.21
N PRO A 117 17.05 -40.83 -26.66
CA PRO A 117 17.18 -39.95 -27.81
C PRO A 117 16.77 -40.62 -29.13
N SER A 118 16.50 -41.93 -29.15
CA SER A 118 15.97 -42.65 -30.33
C SER A 118 14.53 -42.23 -30.71
N ILE A 119 13.82 -41.54 -29.80
CA ILE A 119 12.42 -41.13 -29.96
C ILE A 119 12.33 -39.63 -30.25
N PHE A 120 12.67 -38.81 -29.25
CA PHE A 120 12.85 -37.36 -29.37
C PHE A 120 13.85 -36.91 -28.31
N TYR A 121 14.35 -35.70 -28.47
CA TYR A 121 15.26 -35.07 -27.52
C TYR A 121 14.89 -33.60 -27.33
N PHE A 122 15.24 -33.08 -26.16
CA PHE A 122 15.06 -31.68 -25.81
C PHE A 122 16.35 -30.92 -26.07
N GLU A 123 16.22 -29.75 -26.69
CA GLU A 123 17.28 -28.77 -26.78
C GLU A 123 16.79 -27.44 -26.24
N MET A 124 17.66 -26.72 -25.57
CA MET A 124 17.40 -25.35 -25.18
C MET A 124 18.42 -24.44 -25.85
N PHE A 125 17.94 -23.33 -26.39
CA PHE A 125 18.77 -22.33 -27.06
C PHE A 125 18.45 -20.95 -26.51
N GLN A 126 19.46 -20.13 -26.33
CA GLN A 126 19.33 -18.68 -26.31
C GLN A 126 19.43 -18.17 -27.74
N VAL A 127 18.38 -17.48 -28.19
CA VAL A 127 18.33 -16.90 -29.54
C VAL A 127 18.40 -15.39 -29.40
N THR A 128 19.38 -14.79 -30.06
CA THR A 128 19.51 -13.34 -30.19
C THR A 128 19.21 -12.96 -31.63
N LYS A 129 18.19 -12.14 -31.81
CA LYS A 129 17.79 -11.56 -33.09
C LYS A 129 18.19 -10.09 -33.13
N PHE A 130 18.56 -9.63 -34.32
CA PHE A 130 18.91 -8.24 -34.56
C PHE A 130 17.87 -7.59 -35.47
N GLN A 131 17.55 -6.32 -35.20
CA GLN A 131 16.73 -5.52 -36.11
C GLN A 131 17.48 -5.24 -37.42
N ASP A 132 18.80 -5.11 -37.33
CA ASP A 132 19.70 -4.97 -38.48
C ASP A 132 19.80 -6.30 -39.23
N VAL A 133 19.17 -6.37 -40.40
CA VAL A 133 19.14 -7.54 -41.29
C VAL A 133 20.53 -7.97 -41.79
N SER A 134 21.55 -7.12 -41.68
CA SER A 134 22.93 -7.49 -42.03
C SER A 134 23.57 -8.41 -40.99
N LYS A 135 23.08 -8.37 -39.74
CA LYS A 135 23.52 -9.24 -38.66
C LYS A 135 22.73 -10.54 -38.69
N LYS A 136 23.45 -11.67 -38.62
CA LYS A 136 22.82 -12.99 -38.53
C LYS A 136 22.34 -13.26 -37.11
N ASP A 137 21.18 -13.90 -37.00
CA ASP A 137 20.68 -14.42 -35.72
C ASP A 137 21.75 -15.32 -35.06
N VAL A 138 22.00 -15.09 -33.78
CA VAL A 138 22.91 -15.90 -32.97
C VAL A 138 22.09 -16.91 -32.18
N LYS A 139 22.53 -18.17 -32.20
CA LYS A 139 21.92 -19.26 -31.43
C LYS A 139 23.00 -19.89 -30.56
N THR A 140 22.83 -19.79 -29.25
CA THR A 140 23.74 -20.39 -28.26
C THR A 140 23.00 -21.51 -27.54
N GLN A 141 23.54 -22.71 -27.56
CA GLN A 141 22.94 -23.85 -26.86
C GLN A 141 23.07 -23.67 -25.35
N ILE A 142 21.97 -23.87 -24.62
CA ILE A 142 21.94 -23.95 -23.15
C ILE A 142 21.91 -25.44 -22.79
N PRO A 143 22.98 -25.99 -22.18
CA PRO A 143 23.00 -27.39 -21.79
C PRO A 143 21.89 -27.71 -20.80
N LEU A 144 21.18 -28.81 -21.05
CA LEU A 144 20.18 -29.37 -20.16
C LEU A 144 20.79 -30.51 -19.35
N GLN A 145 20.42 -30.62 -18.08
CA GLN A 145 20.84 -31.70 -17.21
C GLN A 145 19.66 -32.23 -16.40
N SER A 146 19.75 -33.50 -15.99
CA SER A 146 18.79 -34.07 -15.05
C SER A 146 18.88 -33.34 -13.72
N CYS A 147 17.73 -32.96 -13.15
CA CYS A 147 17.63 -32.21 -11.89
C CYS A 147 16.47 -32.74 -11.04
N ASN A 148 16.48 -32.39 -9.75
CA ASN A 148 15.36 -32.61 -8.83
C ASN A 148 15.18 -31.35 -7.97
N PRO A 149 14.63 -30.26 -8.53
CA PRO A 149 14.42 -29.02 -7.80
C PRO A 149 13.47 -29.24 -6.62
N ASP A 150 13.82 -28.68 -5.47
CA ASP A 150 13.05 -28.75 -4.22
C ASP A 150 11.67 -28.06 -4.30
N TRP A 151 11.53 -27.12 -5.22
CA TRP A 151 10.28 -26.41 -5.49
C TRP A 151 9.33 -27.15 -6.44
N VAL A 152 9.73 -28.25 -7.08
CA VAL A 152 8.83 -29.09 -7.90
C VAL A 152 8.40 -30.31 -7.07
N PRO A 153 7.14 -30.78 -7.18
CA PRO A 153 6.73 -31.99 -6.49
C PRO A 153 7.62 -33.17 -6.87
N ALA A 154 8.03 -33.94 -5.86
CA ALA A 154 8.80 -35.16 -6.08
C ALA A 154 8.07 -36.04 -7.10
N SER A 155 8.75 -36.34 -8.19
CA SER A 155 8.19 -37.09 -9.30
C SER A 155 9.03 -38.33 -9.59
N ASN A 156 8.37 -39.38 -10.07
CA ASN A 156 9.05 -40.61 -10.48
C ASN A 156 9.67 -40.49 -11.90
N PHE A 157 9.80 -39.26 -12.41
CA PHE A 157 10.26 -39.00 -13.75
C PHE A 157 11.52 -38.14 -13.81
N THR A 158 12.28 -38.31 -14.87
CA THR A 158 13.44 -37.46 -15.15
C THR A 158 12.98 -36.07 -15.55
N ILE A 159 13.33 -35.09 -14.73
CA ILE A 159 13.15 -33.68 -14.99
C ILE A 159 14.46 -33.14 -15.53
N LEU A 160 14.37 -32.34 -16.58
CA LEU A 160 15.48 -31.60 -17.16
C LEU A 160 15.41 -30.13 -16.75
N CYS A 161 16.55 -29.60 -16.32
CA CYS A 161 16.74 -28.19 -16.02
C CYS A 161 17.89 -27.63 -16.88
N PRO A 162 17.86 -26.34 -17.22
CA PRO A 162 19.03 -25.68 -17.77
C PRO A 162 20.16 -25.63 -16.74
N ASN A 163 21.40 -25.84 -17.18
CA ASN A 163 22.57 -25.67 -16.32
C ASN A 163 22.91 -24.19 -16.07
N VAL A 164 22.46 -23.30 -16.95
CA VAL A 164 22.58 -21.84 -16.82
C VAL A 164 21.25 -21.19 -17.17
N SER A 165 20.81 -20.22 -16.38
CA SER A 165 19.57 -19.49 -16.66
C SER A 165 19.71 -18.70 -17.96
N GLY A 166 18.68 -18.76 -18.81
CA GLY A 166 18.63 -17.96 -20.03
C GLY A 166 18.34 -16.50 -19.73
N ASN A 167 18.68 -15.61 -20.65
CA ASN A 167 18.32 -14.19 -20.58
C ASN A 167 17.21 -13.86 -21.57
N MET A 168 16.32 -12.99 -21.16
CA MET A 168 15.26 -12.40 -21.96
C MET A 168 15.48 -10.90 -22.04
N SER A 169 15.41 -10.31 -23.23
CA SER A 169 15.56 -8.88 -23.37
C SER A 169 14.92 -8.33 -24.62
N GLY A 170 14.49 -7.09 -24.49
CA GLY A 170 13.89 -6.32 -25.56
C GLY A 170 12.58 -6.90 -26.07
N ALA A 171 12.16 -6.42 -27.21
CA ALA A 171 10.95 -6.88 -27.86
C ALA A 171 11.16 -7.02 -29.35
N LEU A 172 10.54 -8.07 -29.87
CA LEU A 172 10.71 -8.46 -31.26
C LEU A 172 10.33 -7.29 -32.19
N TYR A 173 11.30 -6.87 -33.00
CA TYR A 173 11.21 -5.75 -33.96
C TYR A 173 11.16 -4.34 -33.38
N GLN A 174 11.13 -4.16 -32.06
CA GLN A 174 11.11 -2.84 -31.43
C GLN A 174 12.48 -2.45 -30.87
N THR A 175 13.26 -3.42 -30.40
CA THR A 175 14.62 -3.18 -29.91
C THR A 175 15.69 -3.57 -30.95
N PRO A 176 16.85 -2.89 -30.97
CA PRO A 176 17.94 -3.23 -31.90
C PRO A 176 18.42 -4.68 -31.75
N GLU A 177 18.36 -5.19 -30.53
CA GLU A 177 18.67 -6.56 -30.15
C GLU A 177 17.51 -7.14 -29.32
N PHE A 178 17.14 -8.38 -29.63
CA PHE A 178 16.06 -9.12 -28.96
C PHE A 178 16.58 -10.51 -28.60
N THR A 179 16.73 -10.79 -27.31
CA THR A 179 17.24 -12.08 -26.83
C THR A 179 16.15 -12.84 -26.10
N TYR A 180 15.99 -14.12 -26.40
CA TYR A 180 15.03 -14.97 -25.73
C TYR A 180 15.49 -16.43 -25.68
N PRO A 181 15.30 -17.14 -24.55
CA PRO A 181 15.49 -18.57 -24.49
C PRO A 181 14.29 -19.29 -25.11
N ARG A 182 14.55 -20.45 -25.68
CA ARG A 182 13.50 -21.36 -26.18
C ARG A 182 13.89 -22.81 -25.93
N VAL A 183 12.92 -23.62 -25.55
CA VAL A 183 13.00 -25.08 -25.52
C VAL A 183 12.40 -25.59 -26.83
N GLN A 184 13.14 -26.47 -27.50
CA GLN A 184 12.72 -27.12 -28.73
C GLN A 184 12.73 -28.63 -28.52
N VAL A 185 11.67 -29.28 -28.95
CA VAL A 185 11.55 -30.74 -28.96
C VAL A 185 11.68 -31.19 -30.40
N ASN A 186 12.62 -32.09 -30.63
CA ASN A 186 12.86 -32.65 -31.96
C ASN A 186 12.67 -34.17 -31.91
N TYR A 187 11.91 -34.71 -32.85
CA TYR A 187 11.92 -36.13 -33.13
C TYR A 187 13.33 -36.57 -33.56
N CYS A 188 13.67 -37.82 -33.29
CA CYS A 188 14.92 -38.40 -33.76
C CYS A 188 15.00 -38.29 -35.29
N SER A 189 16.16 -37.85 -35.79
CA SER A 189 16.44 -37.78 -37.24
C SER A 189 17.55 -38.76 -37.61
N GLN A 190 17.43 -39.42 -38.76
CA GLN A 190 18.38 -40.44 -39.22
C GLN A 190 19.77 -39.90 -39.64
N GLY A 191 20.11 -38.67 -39.28
CA GLY A 191 21.41 -38.05 -39.57
C GLY A 191 22.48 -38.20 -38.47
N GLY A 192 22.12 -38.72 -37.29
CA GLY A 192 23.04 -38.91 -36.16
C GLY A 192 23.49 -40.37 -36.00
N ASN A 193 24.41 -40.61 -35.06
CA ASN A 193 24.85 -41.97 -34.66
C ASN A 193 23.75 -42.79 -33.93
N THR A 194 22.55 -42.23 -33.78
CA THR A 194 21.44 -42.82 -33.04
C THR A 194 20.44 -43.44 -34.02
N SER A 195 20.14 -44.73 -33.84
CA SER A 195 19.09 -45.41 -34.61
C SER A 195 17.71 -44.96 -34.11
N CYS A 196 16.94 -44.27 -34.96
CA CYS A 196 15.61 -43.78 -34.60
C CYS A 196 14.56 -44.89 -34.70
N ILE A 197 13.60 -44.88 -33.77
CA ILE A 197 12.45 -45.79 -33.80
C ILE A 197 11.49 -45.48 -34.96
N SER A 198 10.55 -46.39 -35.22
CA SER A 198 9.59 -46.23 -36.32
C SER A 198 8.65 -45.04 -36.09
N GLN A 199 8.24 -44.38 -37.18
CA GLN A 199 7.30 -43.25 -37.10
C GLN A 199 5.95 -43.63 -36.47
N GLN A 200 5.51 -44.88 -36.65
CA GLN A 200 4.28 -45.40 -36.04
C GLN A 200 4.39 -45.47 -34.52
N GLU A 201 5.55 -45.90 -34.02
CA GLU A 201 5.82 -45.97 -32.59
C GLU A 201 5.99 -44.57 -31.98
N ILE A 202 6.67 -43.64 -32.67
CA ILE A 202 6.72 -42.22 -32.29
C ILE A 202 5.31 -41.64 -32.17
N ALA A 203 4.42 -41.93 -33.14
CA ALA A 203 3.05 -41.44 -33.12
C ALA A 203 2.23 -42.00 -31.94
N GLN A 204 2.42 -43.28 -31.58
CA GLN A 204 1.77 -43.88 -30.41
C GLN A 204 2.25 -43.24 -29.11
N ILE A 205 3.56 -43.02 -28.98
CA ILE A 205 4.17 -42.36 -27.82
C ILE A 205 3.71 -40.90 -27.70
N ALA A 206 3.66 -40.17 -28.81
CA ALA A 206 3.20 -38.78 -28.87
C ALA A 206 1.73 -38.65 -28.48
N ALA A 207 0.85 -39.53 -28.98
CA ALA A 207 -0.57 -39.51 -28.67
C ALA A 207 -0.85 -39.70 -27.17
N GLY A 208 -0.12 -40.63 -26.54
CA GLY A 208 -0.25 -40.96 -25.13
C GLY A 208 0.65 -40.15 -24.19
N GLY A 209 1.41 -39.18 -24.68
CA GLY A 209 2.40 -38.48 -23.89
C GLY A 209 2.28 -36.96 -23.91
N ARG A 210 3.00 -36.32 -22.99
CA ARG A 210 2.81 -34.93 -22.61
C ARG A 210 4.15 -34.33 -22.18
N ILE A 211 4.36 -33.07 -22.52
CA ILE A 211 5.43 -32.26 -21.93
C ILE A 211 4.83 -31.56 -20.71
N LEU A 212 5.45 -31.72 -19.56
CA LEU A 212 5.19 -30.88 -18.39
C LEU A 212 6.30 -29.86 -18.27
N LEU A 213 5.94 -28.59 -18.18
CA LEU A 213 6.83 -27.48 -17.92
C LEU A 213 6.42 -26.84 -16.59
N TYR A 214 7.35 -26.83 -15.65
CA TYR A 214 7.28 -26.08 -14.41
C TYR A 214 8.08 -24.80 -14.59
N VAL A 215 7.46 -23.68 -14.25
CA VAL A 215 8.12 -22.37 -14.21
C VAL A 215 8.03 -21.89 -12.78
N ARG A 216 9.17 -21.67 -12.14
CA ARG A 216 9.23 -21.14 -10.79
C ARG A 216 8.56 -19.77 -10.73
N ASP A 217 7.64 -19.61 -9.80
CA ASP A 217 7.04 -18.33 -9.53
C ASP A 217 7.96 -17.54 -8.60
N ASN A 218 8.55 -16.48 -9.15
CA ASN A 218 9.42 -15.59 -8.41
C ASN A 218 8.63 -14.42 -7.79
N SER A 219 7.31 -14.36 -7.99
CA SER A 219 6.43 -13.39 -7.36
C SER A 219 5.82 -14.00 -6.10
N PRO A 220 6.25 -13.59 -4.89
CA PRO A 220 5.53 -13.96 -3.68
C PRO A 220 4.11 -13.40 -3.76
N ASN A 221 3.12 -14.17 -3.35
CA ASN A 221 1.84 -13.59 -3.01
C ASN A 221 2.08 -12.66 -1.81
N PHE A 222 1.92 -11.35 -1.98
CA PHE A 222 2.00 -10.42 -0.85
C PHE A 222 0.60 -10.11 -0.35
N ASP A 223 0.42 -10.25 0.96
CA ASP A 223 -0.71 -9.62 1.60
C ASP A 223 -0.42 -8.13 1.69
N LEU A 224 -1.12 -7.36 0.86
CA LEU A 224 -0.97 -5.91 0.77
C LEU A 224 -1.31 -5.21 2.08
N THR A 225 -2.08 -5.82 2.98
CA THR A 225 -2.44 -5.21 4.27
C THR A 225 -1.33 -5.35 5.30
N THR A 226 -0.66 -6.50 5.35
CA THR A 226 0.42 -6.78 6.31
C THR A 226 1.81 -6.50 5.74
N GLY A 227 1.94 -6.45 4.41
CA GLY A 227 3.22 -6.38 3.68
C GLY A 227 4.04 -7.68 3.78
N GLN A 228 3.45 -8.75 4.33
CA GLN A 228 4.10 -10.04 4.49
C GLN A 228 3.87 -10.92 3.25
N SER A 229 4.85 -11.76 2.95
CA SER A 229 4.71 -12.81 1.94
C SER A 229 3.79 -13.90 2.49
N VAL A 230 2.71 -14.18 1.75
CA VAL A 230 1.86 -15.35 1.92
C VAL A 230 2.51 -16.51 1.19
N GLU A 231 2.56 -17.68 1.81
CA GLU A 231 3.06 -18.90 1.19
C GLU A 231 2.24 -19.20 -0.07
N SER A 232 2.86 -19.08 -1.23
CA SER A 232 2.28 -19.40 -2.54
C SER A 232 2.87 -20.70 -3.07
N VAL A 233 2.16 -21.37 -3.98
CA VAL A 233 2.74 -22.47 -4.74
C VAL A 233 3.95 -21.89 -5.50
N PRO A 234 5.16 -22.43 -5.32
CA PRO A 234 6.38 -21.77 -5.82
C PRO A 234 6.56 -21.93 -7.34
N TYR A 235 5.54 -22.39 -8.07
CA TYR A 235 5.60 -22.62 -9.50
C TYR A 235 4.23 -22.61 -10.17
N SER A 236 4.26 -22.33 -11.47
CA SER A 236 3.19 -22.62 -12.43
C SER A 236 3.51 -23.88 -13.23
N THR A 237 2.49 -24.69 -13.53
CA THR A 237 2.64 -25.90 -14.35
C THR A 237 1.87 -25.77 -15.66
N TYR A 238 2.55 -26.07 -16.76
CA TYR A 238 2.00 -26.07 -18.10
C TYR A 238 2.12 -27.47 -18.71
N GLN A 239 1.07 -27.90 -19.41
CA GLN A 239 1.03 -29.19 -20.06
C GLN A 239 0.84 -29.03 -21.56
N TYR A 240 1.71 -29.67 -22.35
CA TYR A 240 1.68 -29.60 -23.80
C TYR A 240 1.60 -30.99 -24.44
N PHE A 241 1.05 -31.04 -25.64
CA PHE A 241 0.84 -32.26 -26.41
C PHE A 241 1.71 -32.23 -27.66
N LEU A 242 2.38 -33.35 -27.95
CA LEU A 242 3.05 -33.52 -29.23
C LEU A 242 2.02 -33.95 -30.27
N MET A 243 2.03 -33.28 -31.43
CA MET A 243 1.13 -33.56 -32.53
C MET A 243 1.95 -33.91 -33.77
N PRO A 244 2.18 -35.21 -34.08
CA PRO A 244 2.94 -35.63 -35.25
C PRO A 244 2.42 -34.98 -36.53
N GLY A 245 3.32 -34.43 -37.35
CA GLY A 245 2.97 -33.70 -38.59
C GLY A 245 2.61 -32.22 -38.39
N LEU A 246 2.49 -31.75 -37.15
CA LEU A 246 2.31 -30.35 -36.81
C LEU A 246 3.51 -29.85 -36.01
N TYR A 247 3.81 -28.56 -36.14
CA TYR A 247 4.81 -27.86 -35.34
C TYR A 247 4.13 -26.80 -34.48
N PRO A 248 3.67 -27.16 -33.27
CA PRO A 248 3.12 -26.20 -32.33
C PRO A 248 4.26 -25.39 -31.71
N ARG A 249 3.98 -24.10 -31.52
CA ARG A 249 4.90 -23.14 -30.91
C ARG A 249 4.12 -22.39 -29.85
N THR A 250 4.60 -22.42 -28.63
CA THR A 250 4.07 -21.63 -27.52
C THR A 250 5.08 -20.55 -27.16
N GLU A 251 4.60 -19.36 -26.85
CA GLU A 251 5.39 -18.29 -26.24
C GLU A 251 4.77 -17.92 -24.90
N ILE A 252 5.58 -18.00 -23.86
CA ILE A 252 5.25 -17.55 -22.50
C ILE A 252 5.85 -16.16 -22.34
N PHE A 253 4.99 -15.20 -22.03
CA PHE A 253 5.36 -13.80 -21.85
C PHE A 253 5.40 -13.49 -20.36
N PHE A 254 6.55 -13.00 -19.91
CA PHE A 254 6.79 -12.55 -18.57
C PHE A 254 6.71 -11.03 -18.48
N GLN A 255 5.99 -10.53 -17.50
CA GLN A 255 5.91 -9.10 -17.21
C GLN A 255 6.69 -8.80 -15.93
N LEU A 256 7.50 -7.74 -16.00
CA LEU A 256 8.16 -7.22 -14.82
C LEU A 256 7.13 -6.44 -14.00
N GLU A 257 6.92 -6.82 -12.76
CA GLU A 257 6.04 -6.13 -11.83
C GLU A 257 6.86 -5.39 -10.79
N LYS A 258 6.74 -4.06 -10.75
CA LYS A 258 7.43 -3.20 -9.80
C LYS A 258 6.44 -2.68 -8.76
N TYR A 259 6.61 -3.09 -7.52
CA TYR A 259 5.85 -2.59 -6.39
C TYR A 259 6.63 -1.49 -5.69
N THR A 260 6.05 -0.30 -5.59
CA THR A 260 6.61 0.82 -4.83
C THR A 260 5.73 1.07 -3.62
N ILE A 261 6.18 0.61 -2.47
CA ILE A 261 5.47 0.77 -1.20
C ILE A 261 5.89 2.09 -0.57
N LYS A 262 4.95 3.04 -0.48
CA LYS A 262 5.19 4.35 0.13
C LYS A 262 5.26 4.26 1.66
N PRO A 263 6.01 5.17 2.32
CA PRO A 263 6.13 5.18 3.78
C PRO A 263 4.79 5.48 4.46
N ASP A 264 4.56 4.81 5.58
CA ASP A 264 3.44 5.08 6.49
C ASP A 264 3.86 5.98 7.67
N PHE A 265 5.16 6.27 7.81
CA PHE A 265 5.78 7.04 8.88
C PHE A 265 5.45 6.54 10.30
N LEU A 266 5.05 5.28 10.42
CA LEU A 266 4.94 4.56 11.69
C LEU A 266 5.94 3.41 11.75
N ARG A 267 5.97 2.58 10.71
CA ARG A 267 6.86 1.42 10.58
C ARG A 267 7.91 1.64 9.50
N ARG A 268 7.56 2.37 8.43
CA ARG A 268 8.41 2.60 7.25
C ARG A 268 8.58 4.08 7.01
N TRP A 269 9.84 4.50 6.83
CA TRP A 269 10.22 5.91 6.61
C TRP A 269 10.69 6.19 5.18
N GLN A 270 10.91 5.15 4.38
CA GLN A 270 11.38 5.24 3.01
C GLN A 270 10.50 4.37 2.11
N ASP A 271 10.55 4.66 0.82
CA ASP A 271 9.93 3.81 -0.20
C ASP A 271 10.63 2.44 -0.22
N ASP A 272 9.85 1.37 -0.14
CA ASP A 272 10.34 0.00 -0.35
C ASP A 272 9.95 -0.42 -1.78
N VAL A 273 10.96 -0.59 -2.63
CA VAL A 273 10.78 -0.94 -4.04
C VAL A 273 11.15 -2.40 -4.24
N ARG A 274 10.17 -3.18 -4.71
CA ARG A 274 10.35 -4.60 -5.00
C ARG A 274 9.98 -4.88 -6.43
N THR A 275 10.73 -5.79 -7.05
CA THR A 275 10.53 -6.15 -8.45
C THR A 275 10.38 -7.65 -8.56
N PHE A 276 9.33 -8.09 -9.25
CA PHE A 276 9.03 -9.48 -9.50
C PHE A 276 8.86 -9.72 -10.98
N LEU A 277 8.92 -10.98 -11.37
CA LEU A 277 8.67 -11.40 -12.73
C LEU A 277 7.50 -12.38 -12.70
N SER A 278 6.38 -11.99 -13.27
CA SER A 278 5.16 -12.79 -13.32
C SER A 278 4.89 -13.27 -14.74
N THR A 279 4.13 -14.35 -14.89
CA THR A 279 3.66 -14.78 -16.22
C THR A 279 2.41 -13.99 -16.57
N GLN A 280 2.45 -13.20 -17.65
CA GLN A 280 1.33 -12.35 -18.06
C GLN A 280 0.41 -13.06 -19.06
N LYS A 281 0.98 -13.58 -20.15
CA LYS A 281 0.20 -14.20 -21.23
C LYS A 281 0.92 -15.37 -21.87
N ILE A 282 0.14 -16.25 -22.49
CA ILE A 282 0.63 -17.41 -23.22
C ILE A 282 -0.02 -17.42 -24.58
N ASN A 283 0.79 -17.32 -25.62
CA ASN A 283 0.33 -17.41 -27.00
C ASN A 283 0.75 -18.75 -27.58
N SER A 284 -0.11 -19.38 -28.37
CA SER A 284 0.20 -20.62 -29.06
C SER A 284 -0.20 -20.54 -30.52
N TRP A 285 0.67 -21.03 -31.38
CA TRP A 285 0.45 -21.12 -32.83
C TRP A 285 0.80 -22.51 -33.31
N ILE A 286 0.14 -22.94 -34.38
CA ILE A 286 0.42 -24.22 -35.01
C ILE A 286 0.82 -23.94 -36.46
N THR A 287 1.94 -24.51 -36.88
CA THR A 287 2.41 -24.44 -38.27
C THR A 287 2.60 -25.83 -38.84
N ASN A 288 2.46 -25.98 -40.16
CA ASN A 288 2.80 -27.24 -40.83
C ASN A 288 4.31 -27.47 -40.77
N VAL A 289 4.75 -28.66 -40.34
CA VAL A 289 6.16 -29.05 -40.23
C VAL A 289 6.91 -28.97 -41.56
N SER A 290 6.20 -29.13 -42.68
CA SER A 290 6.77 -29.12 -44.03
C SER A 290 7.43 -27.78 -44.41
N VAL A 291 7.09 -26.70 -43.70
CA VAL A 291 7.61 -25.35 -43.95
C VAL A 291 8.98 -25.13 -43.27
N TYR A 292 9.31 -25.92 -42.23
CA TYR A 292 10.50 -25.70 -41.42
C TYR A 292 11.44 -26.90 -41.44
N ASN A 293 11.10 -27.93 -40.67
CA ASN A 293 11.85 -29.16 -40.54
C ASN A 293 10.86 -30.23 -40.05
N THR A 294 10.79 -31.35 -40.76
CA THR A 294 9.88 -32.47 -40.45
C THR A 294 10.16 -33.12 -39.09
N TYR A 295 11.36 -32.89 -38.53
CA TYR A 295 11.75 -33.42 -37.23
C TYR A 295 11.36 -32.51 -36.06
N ASN A 296 10.96 -31.26 -36.31
CA ASN A 296 10.56 -30.37 -35.22
C ASN A 296 9.20 -30.80 -34.66
N ALA A 297 9.15 -31.17 -33.38
CA ALA A 297 7.96 -31.67 -32.72
C ALA A 297 7.20 -30.56 -31.97
N TYR A 298 7.92 -29.69 -31.26
CA TYR A 298 7.32 -28.62 -30.45
C TYR A 298 8.34 -27.51 -30.15
N GLN A 299 7.88 -26.29 -29.89
CA GLN A 299 8.72 -25.21 -29.38
C GLN A 299 8.02 -24.43 -28.28
N ILE A 300 8.76 -24.09 -27.22
CA ILE A 300 8.32 -23.18 -26.16
C ILE A 300 9.34 -22.04 -26.09
N GLY A 301 8.94 -20.82 -26.45
CA GLY A 301 9.73 -19.61 -26.28
C GLY A 301 9.36 -18.89 -24.99
N PHE A 302 10.33 -18.23 -24.37
CA PHE A 302 10.13 -17.43 -23.18
C PHE A 302 10.50 -16.00 -23.49
N ARG A 303 9.61 -15.04 -23.25
CA ARG A 303 9.83 -13.64 -23.65
C ARG A 303 9.49 -12.71 -22.51
N THR A 304 10.15 -11.57 -22.47
CA THR A 304 9.70 -10.43 -21.69
C THR A 304 8.65 -9.63 -22.46
N GLU A 305 7.73 -9.04 -21.73
CA GLU A 305 6.79 -8.07 -22.26
C GLU A 305 7.45 -6.71 -22.45
N LEU A 306 6.82 -5.93 -23.32
CA LEU A 306 7.25 -4.58 -23.64
C LEU A 306 7.03 -3.58 -22.54
N THR A 307 6.09 -3.88 -21.64
CA THR A 307 5.72 -3.03 -20.53
C THR A 307 6.06 -3.72 -19.22
N GLN A 308 6.45 -2.92 -18.24
CA GLN A 308 6.44 -3.31 -16.84
C GLN A 308 5.19 -2.75 -16.19
N GLN A 309 4.58 -3.53 -15.30
CA GLN A 309 3.46 -3.07 -14.48
C GLN A 309 4.01 -2.44 -13.22
N ILE A 310 3.68 -1.18 -12.96
CA ILE A 310 4.08 -0.47 -11.76
C ILE A 310 2.87 -0.33 -10.84
N SER A 311 2.98 -0.89 -9.64
CA SER A 311 1.98 -0.78 -8.58
C SER A 311 2.52 0.10 -7.46
N VAL A 312 1.94 1.28 -7.29
CA VAL A 312 2.26 2.18 -6.17
C VAL A 312 1.26 1.94 -5.05
N LEU A 313 1.77 1.52 -3.90
CA LEU A 313 0.99 1.20 -2.70
C LEU A 313 1.11 2.36 -1.71
N THR A 314 0.03 3.12 -1.55
CA THR A 314 -0.02 4.26 -0.63
C THR A 314 -0.88 3.92 0.57
N TYR A 315 -0.24 3.83 1.73
CA TYR A 315 -0.89 3.61 3.01
C TYR A 315 -1.34 4.94 3.61
N GLN A 316 -2.30 4.89 4.52
CA GLN A 316 -2.57 6.04 5.38
C GLN A 316 -1.31 6.34 6.20
N THR A 317 -0.97 7.62 6.35
CA THR A 317 0.21 8.04 7.12
C THR A 317 -0.15 8.35 8.58
N SER A 318 0.86 8.36 9.44
CA SER A 318 0.69 8.84 10.83
C SER A 318 0.23 10.30 10.89
N PHE A 319 0.61 11.13 9.92
CA PHE A 319 0.12 12.51 9.80
C PHE A 319 -1.36 12.58 9.46
N ASP A 320 -1.85 11.73 8.55
CA ASP A 320 -3.28 11.65 8.23
C ASP A 320 -4.08 11.23 9.47
N MET A 321 -3.57 10.26 10.24
CA MET A 321 -4.18 9.83 11.50
C MET A 321 -4.24 10.99 12.52
N ILE A 322 -3.13 11.71 12.73
CA ILE A 322 -3.07 12.86 13.64
C ILE A 322 -4.04 13.95 13.18
N SER A 323 -4.13 14.21 11.87
CA SER A 323 -5.06 15.18 11.29
C SER A 323 -6.51 14.82 11.58
N ILE A 324 -6.90 13.56 11.35
CA ILE A 324 -8.26 13.07 11.63
C ILE A 324 -8.60 13.15 13.13
N VAL A 325 -7.67 12.71 14.00
CA VAL A 325 -7.84 12.79 15.46
C VAL A 325 -7.95 14.25 15.92
N GLY A 326 -7.12 15.14 15.37
CA GLY A 326 -7.16 16.57 15.66
C GLY A 326 -8.45 17.24 15.20
N ALA A 327 -8.94 16.89 14.01
CA ALA A 327 -10.23 17.37 13.51
C ALA A 327 -11.38 16.92 14.41
N PHE A 328 -11.39 15.65 14.83
CA PHE A 328 -12.38 15.13 15.77
C PHE A 328 -12.33 15.85 17.12
N TRP A 329 -11.13 16.06 17.69
CA TRP A 329 -10.97 16.85 18.91
C TRP A 329 -11.58 18.25 18.75
N GLY A 330 -11.30 18.94 17.64
CA GLY A 330 -11.82 20.27 17.37
C GLY A 330 -13.35 20.33 17.34
N VAL A 331 -14.00 19.40 16.63
CA VAL A 331 -15.46 19.30 16.56
C VAL A 331 -16.06 18.97 17.93
N LEU A 332 -15.50 18.00 18.63
CA LEU A 332 -15.96 17.56 19.95
C LEU A 332 -15.81 18.69 20.98
N PHE A 333 -14.64 19.33 21.04
CA PHE A 333 -14.37 20.45 21.92
C PHE A 333 -15.32 21.62 21.66
N SER A 334 -15.51 22.00 20.40
CA SER A 334 -16.37 23.14 20.04
C SER A 334 -17.83 22.89 20.43
N THR A 335 -18.33 21.67 20.22
CA THR A 335 -19.69 21.26 20.59
C THR A 335 -19.91 21.33 22.10
N PHE A 336 -18.97 20.76 22.88
CA PHE A 336 -19.05 20.78 24.33
C PHE A 336 -18.86 22.19 24.90
N ALA A 337 -17.92 22.98 24.37
CA ALA A 337 -17.69 24.35 24.79
C ALA A 337 -18.94 25.21 24.58
N ALA A 338 -19.56 25.13 23.40
CA ALA A 338 -20.81 25.86 23.12
C ALA A 338 -21.91 25.50 24.13
N TYR A 339 -22.11 24.21 24.41
CA TYR A 339 -23.13 23.77 25.36
C TYR A 339 -22.83 24.20 26.80
N PHE A 340 -21.62 23.93 27.31
CA PHE A 340 -21.28 24.15 28.71
C PHE A 340 -21.03 25.62 29.04
N LEU A 341 -20.49 26.42 28.13
CA LEU A 341 -20.34 27.86 28.35
C LEU A 341 -21.72 28.53 28.47
N VAL A 342 -22.66 28.22 27.57
CA VAL A 342 -24.04 28.74 27.64
C VAL A 342 -24.73 28.26 28.92
N TYR A 343 -24.59 26.97 29.27
CA TYR A 343 -25.16 26.43 30.50
C TYR A 343 -24.60 27.09 31.77
N ASN A 344 -23.28 27.22 31.87
CA ASN A 344 -22.60 27.81 33.02
C ASN A 344 -22.95 29.29 33.15
N GLN A 345 -22.98 30.03 32.03
CA GLN A 345 -23.40 31.43 31.98
C GLN A 345 -24.84 31.59 32.51
N ASN A 346 -25.80 30.83 31.96
CA ASN A 346 -27.20 30.92 32.35
C ASN A 346 -27.42 30.52 33.82
N THR A 347 -26.71 29.49 34.29
CA THR A 347 -26.79 29.05 35.68
C THR A 347 -26.24 30.11 36.62
N PHE A 348 -25.07 30.68 36.30
CA PHE A 348 -24.44 31.73 37.09
C PHE A 348 -25.36 32.95 37.23
N TYR A 349 -25.87 33.52 36.12
CA TYR A 349 -26.73 34.71 36.18
C TYR A 349 -28.08 34.44 36.84
N ARG A 350 -28.64 33.23 36.73
CA ARG A 350 -29.86 32.84 37.44
C ARG A 350 -29.68 32.83 38.96
N GLU A 351 -28.54 32.33 39.43
CA GLU A 351 -28.19 32.32 40.86
C GLU A 351 -27.77 33.72 41.36
N ASN A 352 -27.27 34.56 40.46
CA ASN A 352 -26.66 35.85 40.74
C ASN A 352 -27.41 37.00 40.04
N LYS A 353 -28.73 37.11 40.24
CA LYS A 353 -29.59 38.10 39.53
C LYS A 353 -29.10 39.55 39.58
N GLN A 354 -28.46 39.95 40.68
CA GLN A 354 -27.86 41.28 40.83
C GLN A 354 -26.80 41.62 39.77
N TRP A 355 -26.23 40.60 39.10
CA TRP A 355 -25.21 40.73 38.08
C TRP A 355 -25.77 40.80 36.66
N GLU A 356 -27.03 40.44 36.44
CA GLU A 356 -27.67 40.47 35.12
C GLU A 356 -27.75 41.91 34.58
N ASP A 357 -27.98 42.88 35.46
CA ASP A 357 -28.01 44.31 35.13
C ASP A 357 -26.64 45.00 35.25
N PHE A 358 -25.56 44.29 35.59
CA PHE A 358 -24.26 44.92 35.82
C PHE A 358 -23.71 45.59 34.55
N GLY A 359 -23.91 44.95 33.39
CA GLY A 359 -23.58 45.52 32.09
C GLY A 359 -24.41 46.77 31.76
N LYS A 360 -25.71 46.78 32.07
CA LYS A 360 -26.57 47.96 31.90
C LYS A 360 -26.16 49.09 32.85
N LYS A 361 -25.84 48.80 34.10
CA LYS A 361 -25.44 49.80 35.10
C LYS A 361 -24.06 50.42 34.81
N ILE A 362 -23.12 49.64 34.28
CA ILE A 362 -21.82 50.16 33.83
C ILE A 362 -21.93 50.88 32.48
N GLY A 363 -22.73 50.36 31.54
CA GLY A 363 -23.00 51.01 30.26
C GLY A 363 -23.67 52.38 30.46
N VAL A 364 -24.60 52.50 31.40
CA VAL A 364 -25.25 53.77 31.77
C VAL A 364 -24.30 54.71 32.49
N ARG A 365 -23.39 54.24 33.35
CA ARG A 365 -22.38 55.12 33.98
C ARG A 365 -21.27 55.55 33.03
N LYS A 366 -20.75 54.66 32.18
CA LYS A 366 -19.76 55.04 31.16
C LYS A 366 -20.37 55.90 30.06
N ALA A 367 -21.62 55.68 29.65
CA ALA A 367 -22.30 56.58 28.74
C ALA A 367 -22.59 57.94 29.43
N ALA A 368 -23.06 57.96 30.67
CA ALA A 368 -23.28 59.21 31.40
C ALA A 368 -21.98 59.98 31.66
N ASP A 369 -20.85 59.31 31.94
CA ASP A 369 -19.55 59.95 32.13
C ASP A 369 -18.87 60.37 30.79
N VAL A 370 -19.16 59.67 29.69
CA VAL A 370 -18.70 60.05 28.34
C VAL A 370 -19.56 61.18 27.74
N PHE A 371 -20.85 61.25 28.07
CA PHE A 371 -21.76 62.33 27.65
C PHE A 371 -21.78 63.54 28.62
N ASN A 372 -21.04 63.50 29.74
CA ASN A 372 -20.79 64.67 30.61
C ASN A 372 -19.40 65.30 30.41
N LEU A 373 -18.65 64.89 29.39
CA LEU A 373 -17.52 65.68 28.92
C LEU A 373 -18.07 66.83 28.07
N THR A 374 -18.30 67.94 28.76
CA THR A 374 -18.24 69.31 28.27
C THR A 374 -17.50 69.42 26.94
N GLU A 375 -18.28 69.66 25.88
CA GLU A 375 -18.17 70.80 24.98
C GLU A 375 -16.95 71.72 25.21
N GLU A 376 -15.76 71.26 24.84
CA GLU A 376 -14.68 72.14 24.38
C GLU A 376 -14.02 71.48 23.15
N ALA A 377 -14.35 72.03 21.98
CA ALA A 377 -13.51 71.89 20.81
C ALA A 377 -12.13 72.51 21.10
N PRO A 378 -11.03 71.97 20.53
CA PRO A 378 -10.70 72.49 19.20
C PRO A 378 -10.12 71.45 18.23
N HIS A 379 -10.42 71.73 16.97
CA HIS A 379 -9.64 71.44 15.76
C HIS A 379 -8.32 70.66 15.91
N SER A 380 -8.26 69.49 15.27
CA SER A 380 -7.05 69.03 14.62
C SER A 380 -7.41 68.10 13.45
N LYS A 381 -7.10 68.57 12.24
CA LYS A 381 -7.11 67.80 11.01
C LYS A 381 -5.97 66.78 11.06
N VAL A 382 -6.23 65.47 10.94
CA VAL A 382 -5.29 64.53 10.30
C VAL A 382 -6.07 63.39 9.63
N ASN A 383 -5.83 63.31 8.33
CA ASN A 383 -6.20 62.38 7.26
C ASN A 383 -6.80 60.99 7.55
N ASP A 384 -7.77 60.72 6.68
CA ASP A 384 -8.40 59.47 6.31
C ASP A 384 -7.45 58.39 5.74
N SER A 385 -8.00 57.17 5.73
CA SER A 385 -7.69 55.99 4.91
C SER A 385 -6.63 55.02 5.43
N ILE A 386 -7.10 54.05 6.24
CA ILE A 386 -6.61 52.68 6.17
C ILE A 386 -7.74 51.84 5.56
N VAL A 387 -7.61 51.63 4.26
CA VAL A 387 -8.37 50.67 3.47
C VAL A 387 -7.89 49.28 3.89
N PHE A 388 -8.80 48.44 4.41
CA PHE A 388 -8.54 47.01 4.53
C PHE A 388 -8.72 46.37 3.15
N GLU A 389 -7.60 46.09 2.50
CA GLU A 389 -7.55 45.32 1.25
C GLU A 389 -7.77 43.84 1.60
N MET A 390 -9.00 43.37 1.35
CA MET A 390 -9.37 41.96 1.44
C MET A 390 -8.86 41.27 0.17
N THR A 391 -7.77 40.53 0.28
CA THR A 391 -7.23 39.73 -0.83
C THR A 391 -8.08 38.46 -0.98
N GLU A 392 -8.97 38.46 -1.96
CA GLU A 392 -9.60 37.24 -2.48
C GLU A 392 -8.54 36.35 -3.13
N ILE A 393 -8.38 35.13 -2.61
CA ILE A 393 -7.63 34.07 -3.27
C ILE A 393 -8.53 33.51 -4.37
N HIS A 394 -8.31 33.95 -5.61
CA HIS A 394 -8.82 33.27 -6.79
C HIS A 394 -8.09 31.95 -6.98
N GLN A 395 -8.81 30.84 -6.81
CA GLN A 395 -8.44 29.55 -7.38
C GLN A 395 -8.63 29.62 -8.90
N GLU A 396 -7.52 29.70 -9.64
CA GLU A 396 -7.50 29.42 -11.07
C GLU A 396 -7.75 27.92 -11.31
N ASN A 397 -8.99 27.60 -11.68
CA ASN A 397 -9.30 26.36 -12.38
C ASN A 397 -8.78 26.48 -13.82
N ASN A 398 -7.54 26.04 -14.06
CA ASN A 398 -7.07 25.78 -15.42
C ASN A 398 -7.72 24.49 -15.94
N HIS A 399 -8.86 24.68 -16.60
CA HIS A 399 -9.50 23.68 -17.43
C HIS A 399 -8.74 23.63 -18.77
N SER A 400 -7.88 22.63 -18.96
CA SER A 400 -7.28 22.35 -20.26
C SER A 400 -8.38 21.83 -21.20
N GLN A 401 -8.71 22.66 -22.19
CA GLN A 401 -9.51 22.26 -23.33
C GLN A 401 -8.69 21.33 -24.23
N ASN A 402 -9.32 20.23 -24.60
CA ASN A 402 -8.94 19.33 -25.67
C ASN A 402 -8.73 20.12 -26.98
N GLU A 403 -7.51 20.09 -27.53
CA GLU A 403 -7.30 20.25 -28.96
C GLU A 403 -7.46 18.89 -29.63
N GLN A 404 -8.62 18.71 -30.27
CA GLN A 404 -8.78 17.79 -31.40
C GLN A 404 -8.29 18.49 -32.67
N ASN A 405 -7.13 18.09 -33.16
CA ASN A 405 -6.70 18.13 -34.56
C ASN A 405 -5.90 16.82 -34.74
N GLY A 406 -6.17 15.89 -35.63
CA GLY A 406 -6.68 16.04 -36.99
C GLY A 406 -5.55 15.84 -38.00
N VAL A 407 -4.92 14.66 -38.03
CA VAL A 407 -4.36 13.95 -39.22
C VAL A 407 -4.43 12.45 -38.95
#